data_AF-A0A508AD01-F1
#
_entry.id   AF-A0A508AD01-F1
#
_cell.length_a   1.000
_cell.length_b   1.000
_cell.length_c   1.000
_cell.angle_alpha   90.00
_cell.angle_beta   90.00
_cell.angle_gamma   90.00
#
_symmetry.space_group_name_H-M   'P 1'
#
loop_
_entity.id
_entity.type
_entity.pdbx_description
1 polymer ?
#
loop_
_entity_poly.entity_id
_entity_poly.type
_entity_poly.pdbx_seq_one_letter_code
_entity_poly.pdbx_strand_id
1 'polypeptide(L)' 'MIKDPRCASLTWATWLTLDGSSREVGPGDAVLTRDGSTHALYQRGDEDLVIFIVYRKRGAAP' A
#
# COMPACT_ATOMS: atom_id res chain seq x y z
N MET A 1 -2.90 15.97 1.32
CA MET A 1 -2.44 15.06 2.38
C MET A 1 -0.99 15.41 2.65
N ILE A 2 -0.71 16.15 3.72
CA ILE A 2 0.63 16.67 4.05
C ILE A 2 1.38 15.55 4.77
N LYS A 3 2.49 15.08 4.20
CA LYS A 3 3.41 14.16 4.88
C LYS A 3 4.22 14.99 5.89
N ASP A 4 3.91 14.89 7.18
CA ASP A 4 4.80 15.41 8.22
C ASP A 4 6.04 14.49 8.30
N PRO A 5 7.24 14.95 7.94
CA PRO A 5 8.44 14.13 7.91
C PRO A 5 8.89 13.67 9.31
N ARG A 6 8.31 14.21 10.38
CA ARG A 6 8.59 13.79 11.77
C ARG A 6 7.88 12.49 12.13
N CYS A 7 6.97 11.98 11.30
CA CYS A 7 6.25 10.74 11.58
C CYS A 7 6.99 9.48 11.15
N ALA A 8 8.05 9.55 10.32
CA ALA A 8 8.79 8.41 9.77
C ALA A 8 9.47 7.57 10.87
N SER A 9 8.65 6.83 11.60
CA SER A 9 9.04 5.84 12.58
C SER A 9 9.17 4.52 11.86
N LEU A 10 10.30 3.86 12.02
CA LEU A 10 10.55 2.53 11.45
C LEU A 10 9.50 1.49 11.89
N THR A 11 8.76 1.75 12.97
CA THR A 11 7.71 0.84 13.47
C THR A 11 6.61 0.54 12.46
N TRP A 12 6.29 1.46 11.53
CA TRP A 12 5.22 1.25 10.54
C TRP A 12 5.72 1.17 9.08
N ALA A 13 7.04 1.12 8.87
CA ALA A 13 7.63 1.18 7.54
C ALA A 13 7.20 -0.02 6.66
N THR A 14 6.59 0.28 5.51
CA THR A 14 6.21 -0.73 4.50
C THR A 14 6.65 -0.27 3.12
N TRP A 15 7.30 -1.17 2.37
CA TRP A 15 7.60 -0.93 0.96
C TRP A 15 6.44 -1.41 0.08
N LEU A 16 5.89 -0.50 -0.72
CA LEU A 16 5.06 -0.82 -1.86
C LEU A 16 5.94 -0.87 -3.10
N THR A 17 5.98 -2.01 -3.78
CA THR A 17 6.42 -2.10 -5.17
C THR A 17 5.19 -2.11 -6.06
N LEU A 18 5.08 -1.15 -6.97
CA LEU A 18 3.99 -1.05 -7.95
C LEU A 18 4.62 -0.88 -9.33
N ASP A 19 4.34 -1.83 -10.24
CA ASP A 19 4.85 -1.84 -11.61
C ASP A 19 6.37 -1.62 -11.67
N GLY A 20 7.10 -2.32 -10.78
CA GLY A 20 8.56 -2.27 -10.65
C GLY A 20 9.11 -1.07 -9.89
N SER A 21 8.29 -0.09 -9.52
CA SER A 21 8.71 1.09 -8.75
C SER A 21 8.43 0.91 -7.26
N SER A 22 9.44 1.10 -6.42
CA SER A 22 9.31 0.97 -4.96
C SER A 22 9.19 2.32 -4.26
N ARG A 23 8.26 2.43 -3.31
CA ARG A 23 8.11 3.59 -2.42
C ARG A 23 7.67 3.14 -1.02
N GLU A 24 8.02 3.94 -0.03
CA GLU A 24 7.51 3.75 1.32
C GLU A 24 6.04 4.19 1.42
N VAL A 25 5.25 3.38 2.12
CA VAL A 25 3.86 3.66 2.49
C VAL A 25 3.66 3.42 3.98
N GLY A 26 2.77 4.20 4.59
CA GLY A 26 2.43 4.08 6.00
C GLY A 26 0.93 4.27 6.26
N PRO A 27 0.53 4.30 7.54
CA PRO A 27 -0.86 4.51 7.93
C PRO A 27 -1.45 5.78 7.30
N GLY A 28 -2.62 5.61 6.67
CA GLY A 28 -3.33 6.69 5.98
C GLY A 28 -2.95 6.89 4.51
N ASP A 29 -1.87 6.27 4.01
CA ASP A 29 -1.57 6.29 2.58
C ASP A 29 -2.61 5.47 1.79
N ALA A 30 -3.01 5.98 0.63
CA ALA A 30 -3.88 5.30 -0.31
C ALA A 30 -3.12 4.90 -1.59
N VAL A 31 -3.37 3.68 -2.06
CA VAL A 31 -2.74 3.11 -3.26
C VAL A 31 -3.83 2.67 -4.23
N LEU A 32 -3.75 3.12 -5.49
CA LEU A 32 -4.61 2.66 -6.56
C LEU A 32 -3.84 1.67 -7.44
N THR A 33 -4.25 0.40 -7.42
CA THR A 33 -3.82 -0.61 -8.39
C THR A 33 -4.83 -0.66 -9.54
N ARG A 34 -4.36 -0.56 -10.79
CA ARG A 34 -5.21 -0.66 -11.98
C ARG A 34 -5.20 -2.09 -12.52
N ASP A 35 -6.19 -2.43 -13.34
CA ASP A 35 -6.18 -3.69 -14.08
C ASP A 35 -4.89 -3.80 -14.89
N GLY A 36 -4.21 -4.94 -14.76
CA GLY A 36 -2.90 -5.19 -15.38
C GLY A 36 -1.69 -4.73 -14.56
N SER A 37 -1.86 -3.96 -13.49
CA SER A 37 -0.75 -3.61 -12.59
C SER A 37 -0.28 -4.80 -11.76
N THR A 38 1.03 -4.86 -11.52
CA THR A 38 1.65 -5.78 -10.56
C THR A 38 2.03 -5.03 -9.30
N HIS A 39 1.77 -5.64 -8.14
CA HIS A 39 2.05 -4.99 -6.86
C HIS A 39 2.53 -5.98 -5.81
N ALA A 40 3.37 -5.51 -4.90
CA ALA A 40 3.84 -6.23 -3.73
C ALA A 40 3.96 -5.27 -2.54
N LEU A 41 3.65 -5.78 -1.35
CA LEU A 41 3.89 -5.10 -0.08
C LEU A 41 4.94 -5.89 0.70
N TYR A 42 5.92 -5.19 1.27
CA TYR A 42 6.92 -5.76 2.17
C TYR A 42 6.97 -4.96 3.46
N GLN A 43 6.49 -5.58 4.55
CA GLN A 43 6.55 -5.01 5.89
C GLN A 43 8.01 -4.97 6.36
N ARG A 44 8.49 -3.79 6.76
CA ARG A 44 9.83 -3.58 7.33
C ARG A 44 9.79 -3.33 8.83
N GLY A 45 8.69 -2.74 9.31
CA GLY A 45 8.45 -2.47 10.72
C GLY A 45 8.07 -3.72 11.51
N ASP A 46 8.15 -3.58 12.82
CA ASP A 46 7.84 -4.61 13.83
C ASP A 46 6.38 -4.59 14.29
N GLU A 47 5.60 -3.57 13.92
CA GLU A 47 4.16 -3.51 14.15
C GLU A 47 3.37 -4.29 13.10
N ASP A 48 2.11 -4.60 13.39
CA ASP A 48 1.20 -5.29 12.46
C ASP A 48 0.92 -4.47 11.19
N LEU A 49 1.11 -5.08 10.01
CA LEU A 49 0.61 -4.54 8.75
C LEU A 49 -0.89 -4.79 8.61
N VAL A 50 -1.69 -3.76 8.90
CA VAL A 50 -3.13 -3.78 8.68
C VAL A 50 -3.47 -3.00 7.42
N ILE A 51 -4.15 -3.64 6.46
CA ILE A 51 -4.56 -3.02 5.19
C ILE A 51 -6.05 -3.24 4.90
N PHE A 52 -6.66 -2.25 4.26
CA PHE A 52 -7.97 -2.40 3.64
C PHE A 52 -7.81 -2.57 2.14
N ILE A 53 -8.21 -3.73 1.62
CA ILE A 53 -8.27 -3.97 0.16
C ILE A 53 -9.70 -3.79 -0.30
N VAL A 54 -9.94 -2.72 -1.06
CA VAL A 54 -11.23 -2.46 -1.70
C VAL A 54 -11.09 -2.73 -3.19
N TYR A 55 -11.86 -3.68 -3.70
CA TYR A 55 -11.87 -4.03 -5.11
C TYR A 55 -13.29 -4.14 -5.62
N ARG A 56 -13.48 -3.91 -6.92
CA ARG A 56 -14.76 -4.14 -7.56
C ARG A 56 -15.01 -5.65 -7.63
N LYS A 57 -16.14 -6.10 -7.07
CA LYS A 57 -16.62 -7.45 -7.35
C LYS A 57 -16.93 -7.53 -8.85
N ARG A 58 -16.27 -8.45 -9.55
CA ARG A 58 -16.60 -8.71 -10.96
C ARG A 58 -18.06 -9.16 -11.02
N GLY A 59 -18.88 -8.45 -11.78
CA GLY A 59 -20.24 -8.91 -12.05
C GLY A 59 -20.21 -10.28 -12.72
N ALA A 60 -21.23 -11.10 -12.49
CA ALA A 60 -21.42 -12.28 -13.32
C ALA A 60 -21.47 -11.83 -14.79
N ALA A 61 -20.84 -12.59 -15.69
CA ALA A 61 -21.08 -12.41 -17.11
C ALA A 61 -22.59 -12.53 -17.35
N PRO A 62 -23.19 -11.70 -18.24
CA PRO A 62 -24.60 -11.82 -18.55
C PRO A 62 -24.96 -13.22 -19.05
#